data_AF-A0A0P0V6U0-F1
#
_entry.id   AF-A0A0P0V6U0-F1
#
_cell.length_a   1.000
_cell.length_b   1.000
_cell.length_c   1.000
_cell.angle_alpha   90.00
_cell.angle_beta   90.00
_cell.angle_gamma   90.00
#
_symmetry.space_group_name_H-M   'P 1'
#
loop_
_entity.id
_entity.type
_entity.pdbx_description
1 polymer ?
#
loop_
_entity_poly.entity_id
_entity_poly.type
_entity_poly.pdbx_seq_one_letter_code
_entity_poly.pdbx_strand_id
1 'polypeptide(L)'
;MESWVRAVVEAIHSSRAQAVIYLAGGASQALGWLLSVPGASGTVLEVVVPYSMASMAQLLGKMPLQFTSKQAAEDMALAAFNRALKLSGPGLQVMGVGFTGSLASSRPKHGFTEQRGRR
;
A
#
# COMPACT_ATOMS: atom_id res chain seq x y z
N MET A 1 7.99 10.02 16.18
CA MET A 1 7.92 10.33 14.74
C MET A 1 8.87 11.49 14.51
N GLU A 2 9.84 11.33 13.62
CA GLU A 2 10.78 12.40 13.28
C GLU A 2 10.04 13.63 12.75
N SER A 3 10.57 14.83 13.01
CA SER A 3 9.92 16.11 12.65
C SER A 3 9.67 16.25 11.15
N TRP A 4 10.59 15.76 10.31
CA TRP A 4 10.45 15.80 8.86
C TRP A 4 9.35 14.86 8.35
N VAL A 5 9.15 13.69 8.97
CA VAL A 5 8.06 12.75 8.62
C VAL A 5 6.72 13.42 8.90
N ARG A 6 6.60 14.09 10.04
CA ARG A 6 5.41 14.85 10.40
C ARG A 6 5.10 15.94 9.36
N ALA A 7 6.10 16.72 8.95
CA ALA A 7 5.93 17.76 7.95
C ALA A 7 5.44 17.22 6.60
N VAL A 8 5.94 16.05 6.17
CA VAL A 8 5.46 15.38 4.95
C VAL A 8 4.01 14.93 5.09
N VAL A 9 3.65 14.34 6.23
CA VAL A 9 2.26 13.90 6.50
C VAL A 9 1.30 15.10 6.54
N GLU A 10 1.70 16.19 7.17
CA GLU A 10 0.92 17.44 7.18
C GLU A 10 0.75 18.01 5.76
N ALA A 11 1.80 17.96 4.93
CA ALA A 11 1.70 18.37 3.52
C ALA A 11 0.72 17.48 2.72
N ILE A 12 0.75 16.16 2.95
CA ILE A 12 -0.21 15.22 2.35
C ILE A 12 -1.64 15.58 2.75
N HIS A 13 -1.89 15.86 4.04
CA HIS A 13 -3.23 16.24 4.52
C HIS A 13 -3.68 17.64 4.11
N SER A 14 -2.74 18.54 3.81
CA SER A 14 -3.06 19.84 3.24
C SER A 14 -3.56 19.75 1.78
N SER A 15 -3.30 18.63 1.10
CA SER A 15 -3.80 18.40 -0.24
C SER A 15 -5.30 18.06 -0.22
N ARG A 16 -6.05 18.52 -1.24
CA ARG A 16 -7.45 18.11 -1.45
C ARG A 16 -7.59 16.71 -2.06
N ALA A 17 -6.50 15.94 -2.12
CA ALA A 17 -6.51 14.62 -2.69
C ALA A 17 -7.00 13.59 -1.69
N GLN A 18 -7.76 12.63 -2.19
CA GLN A 18 -8.25 11.48 -1.44
C GLN A 18 -7.56 10.22 -1.92
N ALA A 19 -7.24 9.32 -1.01
CA ALA A 19 -6.45 8.12 -1.30
C ALA A 19 -7.05 6.89 -0.64
N VAL A 20 -7.04 5.79 -1.39
CA VAL A 20 -7.16 4.45 -0.83
C VAL A 20 -5.76 3.82 -0.84
N ILE A 21 -5.40 3.17 0.27
CA ILE A 21 -4.05 2.66 0.48
C ILE A 21 -4.11 1.16 0.77
N TYR A 22 -3.52 0.37 -0.10
CA TYR A 22 -3.32 -1.05 0.11
C TYR A 22 -1.83 -1.30 0.40
N LEU A 23 -1.52 -1.93 1.52
CA LEU A 23 -0.14 -2.27 1.87
C LEU A 23 0.00 -3.68 2.42
N ALA A 24 1.05 -4.38 2.01
CA ALA A 24 1.39 -5.69 2.55
C ALA A 24 2.83 -5.70 3.09
N GLY A 25 2.98 -6.28 4.27
CA GLY A 25 4.26 -6.51 4.94
C GLY A 25 4.75 -5.31 5.77
N GLY A 26 6.00 -4.86 5.54
CA GLY A 26 6.73 -4.03 6.52
C GLY A 26 6.31 -2.58 6.69
N ALA A 27 5.39 -2.07 5.86
CA ALA A 27 5.03 -0.66 5.86
C ALA A 27 3.89 -0.29 6.83
N SER A 28 3.36 -1.23 7.61
CA SER A 28 2.20 -0.97 8.49
C SER A 28 2.44 0.16 9.50
N GLN A 29 3.69 0.41 9.90
CA GLN A 29 4.01 1.53 10.80
C GLN A 29 3.76 2.90 10.15
N ALA A 30 3.90 3.02 8.83
CA ALA A 30 3.64 4.27 8.11
C ALA A 30 2.15 4.68 8.20
N LEU A 31 1.24 3.71 8.30
CA LEU A 31 -0.18 3.99 8.54
C LEU A 31 -0.40 4.67 9.88
N GLY A 32 0.32 4.23 10.92
CA GLY A 32 0.24 4.85 12.23
C GLY A 32 0.63 6.31 12.15
N TRP A 33 1.70 6.66 11.44
CA TRP A 33 2.11 8.06 11.26
C TRP A 33 1.10 8.87 10.45
N LEU A 34 0.62 8.32 9.33
CA LEU A 34 -0.36 8.98 8.46
C LEU A 34 -1.68 9.24 9.18
N LEU A 35 -2.21 8.27 9.93
CA LEU A 35 -3.50 8.39 10.61
C LEU A 35 -3.44 9.13 11.95
N SER A 36 -2.23 9.38 12.48
CA SER A 36 -2.06 10.11 13.75
C SER A 36 -2.04 11.64 13.59
N VAL A 37 -2.01 12.16 12.35
CA VAL A 37 -1.99 13.60 12.09
C VAL A 37 -3.40 14.10 11.74
N PRO A 38 -3.84 15.25 12.27
CA PRO A 38 -5.13 15.85 11.90
C PRO A 38 -5.27 16.07 10.40
N GLY A 39 -6.47 15.84 9.86
CA GLY A 39 -6.76 15.93 8.43
C GLY A 39 -6.75 14.57 7.70
N ALA A 40 -6.33 13.50 8.37
CA ALA A 40 -6.33 12.15 7.80
C ALA A 40 -7.71 11.71 7.26
N SER A 41 -8.82 12.08 7.89
CA SER A 41 -10.17 11.76 7.40
C SER A 41 -10.55 12.46 6.08
N GLY A 42 -9.92 13.59 5.77
CA GLY A 42 -10.10 14.29 4.50
C GLY A 42 -9.29 13.69 3.36
N THR A 43 -8.19 13.01 3.69
CA THR A 43 -7.22 12.47 2.71
C THR A 43 -7.32 10.97 2.53
N VAL A 44 -7.60 10.20 3.57
CA VAL A 44 -7.56 8.73 3.54
C VAL A 44 -8.99 8.21 3.57
N LEU A 45 -9.42 7.61 2.44
CA LEU A 45 -10.75 7.03 2.30
C LEU A 45 -10.81 5.62 2.87
N GLU A 46 -9.80 4.81 2.60
CA GLU A 46 -9.74 3.41 3.04
C GLU A 46 -8.28 2.94 3.12
N VAL A 47 -8.01 2.08 4.09
CA VAL A 47 -6.73 1.39 4.23
C VAL A 47 -6.97 -0.10 4.39
N VAL A 48 -6.28 -0.92 3.60
CA VAL A 48 -6.36 -2.38 3.70
C VAL A 48 -4.96 -2.97 3.78
N VAL A 49 -4.78 -3.90 4.72
CA VAL A 49 -3.52 -4.63 4.93
C VAL A 49 -3.71 -6.11 4.59
N PRO A 50 -3.70 -6.51 3.31
CA PRO A 50 -3.91 -7.91 2.92
C PRO A 50 -2.68 -8.77 3.27
N TYR A 51 -2.70 -9.40 4.45
CA TYR A 51 -1.53 -10.11 4.99
C TYR A 51 -1.39 -11.56 4.49
N SER A 52 -2.49 -12.22 4.13
CA SER A 52 -2.50 -13.59 3.60
C SER A 52 -2.63 -13.61 2.08
N MET A 53 -2.17 -14.69 1.42
CA MET A 53 -2.33 -14.84 -0.04
C MET A 53 -3.81 -14.83 -0.42
N ALA A 54 -4.64 -15.47 0.40
CA ALA A 54 -6.08 -15.52 0.19
C ALA A 54 -6.70 -14.10 0.28
N SER A 55 -6.30 -13.30 1.27
CA SER A 55 -6.77 -11.91 1.39
C SER A 55 -6.33 -11.06 0.22
N MET A 56 -5.07 -11.19 -0.22
CA MET A 56 -4.57 -10.49 -1.41
C MET A 56 -5.32 -10.93 -2.67
N ALA A 57 -5.57 -12.23 -2.83
CA ALA A 57 -6.27 -12.75 -3.99
C ALA A 57 -7.74 -12.28 -4.05
N GLN A 58 -8.42 -12.22 -2.91
CA GLN A 58 -9.78 -11.66 -2.83
C GLN A 58 -9.79 -10.16 -3.13
N LEU A 59 -8.81 -9.42 -2.64
CA LEU A 59 -8.68 -7.98 -2.88
C LEU A 59 -8.44 -7.66 -4.36
N LEU A 60 -7.57 -8.43 -5.01
CA LEU A 60 -7.18 -8.22 -6.41
C LEU A 60 -8.11 -8.93 -7.41
N GLY A 61 -8.97 -9.85 -6.95
CA GLY A 61 -9.78 -10.72 -7.81
C GLY A 61 -8.97 -11.75 -8.61
N LYS A 62 -7.68 -11.92 -8.31
CA LYS A 62 -6.76 -12.84 -8.99
C LYS A 62 -5.69 -13.34 -8.02
N MET A 63 -5.19 -14.55 -8.24
CA MET A 63 -4.09 -15.08 -7.44
C MET A 63 -2.77 -14.39 -7.84
N PRO A 64 -2.11 -13.66 -6.93
CA PRO A 64 -0.78 -13.12 -7.21
C PRO A 64 0.24 -14.26 -7.27
N LEU A 65 1.16 -14.21 -8.23
CA LEU A 65 2.25 -15.21 -8.35
C LEU A 65 3.27 -15.09 -7.20
N GLN A 66 3.47 -13.88 -6.70
CA GLN A 66 4.36 -13.58 -5.57
C GLN A 66 3.82 -12.40 -4.79
N PHE A 67 3.99 -12.40 -3.46
CA PHE A 67 3.58 -11.27 -2.61
C PHE A 67 4.35 -10.00 -2.93
N THR A 68 5.67 -10.11 -3.12
CA THR A 68 6.57 -8.97 -3.25
C THR A 68 7.10 -8.92 -4.67
N SER A 69 6.38 -8.25 -5.56
CA SER A 69 6.82 -7.87 -6.90
C SER A 69 6.38 -6.46 -7.22
N LYS A 70 7.05 -5.86 -8.21
CA LYS A 70 6.57 -4.64 -8.88
C LYS A 70 5.14 -4.81 -9.40
N GLN A 71 4.85 -5.95 -10.05
CA GLN A 71 3.52 -6.24 -10.58
C GLN A 71 2.44 -6.29 -9.48
N ALA A 72 2.72 -6.92 -8.34
CA ALA A 72 1.77 -6.97 -7.22
C ALA A 72 1.52 -5.57 -6.62
N ALA A 73 2.56 -4.73 -6.52
CA ALA A 73 2.39 -3.34 -6.07
C ALA A 73 1.53 -2.53 -7.05
N GLU A 74 1.74 -2.69 -8.36
CA GLU A 74 0.97 -2.03 -9.41
C GLU A 74 -0.49 -2.50 -9.42
N ASP A 75 -0.73 -3.81 -9.29
CA ASP A 75 -2.07 -4.38 -9.20
C ASP A 75 -2.81 -3.84 -7.96
N MET A 76 -2.12 -3.76 -6.82
CA MET A 76 -2.67 -3.16 -5.59
C MET A 76 -2.97 -1.68 -5.77
N ALA A 77 -2.08 -0.90 -6.40
CA ALA A 77 -2.29 0.52 -6.64
C ALA A 77 -3.49 0.77 -7.56
N LEU A 78 -3.64 -0.03 -8.61
CA LEU A 78 -4.77 0.06 -9.53
C LEU A 78 -6.09 -0.34 -8.86
N ALA A 79 -6.09 -1.43 -8.08
CA ALA A 79 -7.25 -1.85 -7.32
C ALA A 79 -7.65 -0.79 -6.27
N ALA A 80 -6.68 -0.17 -5.60
CA ALA A 80 -6.90 0.93 -4.67
C ALA A 80 -7.47 2.16 -5.40
N PHE A 81 -6.96 2.51 -6.57
CA PHE A 81 -7.46 3.65 -7.34
C PHE A 81 -8.92 3.45 -7.77
N ASN A 82 -9.25 2.27 -8.27
CA ASN A 82 -10.63 1.91 -8.62
C ASN A 82 -11.56 1.94 -7.39
N ARG A 83 -11.05 1.59 -6.21
CA ARG A 83 -11.78 1.70 -4.96
C ARG A 83 -11.96 3.16 -4.54
N ALA A 84 -10.93 3.99 -4.67
CA ALA A 84 -10.98 5.41 -4.38
C ALA A 84 -12.04 6.11 -5.23
N LEU A 85 -12.10 5.83 -6.53
CA LEU A 85 -13.13 6.35 -7.45
C LEU A 85 -14.56 6.02 -7.00
N LYS A 86 -14.78 4.84 -6.40
CA LYS A 86 -16.10 4.42 -5.92
C LYS A 86 -16.50 5.08 -4.60
N LEU A 87 -15.52 5.45 -3.78
CA LEU A 87 -15.72 6.04 -2.46
C LEU A 87 -15.72 7.58 -2.50
N SER A 88 -15.05 8.18 -3.48
CA SER A 88 -14.92 9.62 -3.61
C SER A 88 -16.18 10.29 -4.12
N GLY A 89 -16.43 11.52 -3.66
CA GLY A 89 -17.46 12.39 -4.22
C GLY A 89 -17.02 13.07 -5.53
N PRO A 90 -17.98 13.61 -6.32
CA PRO A 90 -17.69 14.34 -7.54
C PRO A 90 -16.75 15.54 -7.30
N GLY A 91 -15.77 15.74 -8.19
CA GLY A 91 -14.88 16.91 -8.17
C GLY A 91 -13.67 16.83 -7.23
N LEU A 92 -13.46 15.69 -6.56
CA LEU A 92 -12.27 15.45 -5.73
C LEU A 92 -11.19 14.70 -6.52
N GLN A 93 -9.93 15.05 -6.27
CA GLN A 93 -8.79 14.31 -6.84
C GLN A 93 -8.61 13.01 -6.06
N VAL A 94 -8.50 11.89 -6.76
CA VAL A 94 -8.33 10.57 -6.14
C VAL A 94 -7.03 9.90 -6.54
N MET A 95 -6.49 9.10 -5.63
CA MET A 95 -5.29 8.31 -5.84
C MET A 95 -5.43 6.92 -5.24
N GLY A 96 -4.75 5.95 -5.85
CA GLY A 96 -4.59 4.60 -5.31
C GLY A 96 -3.12 4.35 -4.99
N VAL A 97 -2.84 3.91 -3.77
CA VAL A 97 -1.47 3.60 -3.34
C VAL A 97 -1.37 2.11 -3.04
N GLY A 98 -0.42 1.45 -3.71
CA GLY A 98 -0.12 0.04 -3.51
C GLY A 98 1.31 -0.13 -3.01
N PHE A 99 1.47 -0.84 -1.89
CA PHE A 99 2.79 -1.23 -1.38
C PHE A 99 2.84 -2.71 -1.07
N THR A 100 3.92 -3.37 -1.46
CA THR A 100 4.26 -4.69 -0.96
C THR A 100 5.75 -4.76 -0.68
N GLY A 101 6.11 -5.22 0.51
CA GLY A 101 7.48 -5.35 0.93
C GLY A 101 7.60 -6.42 1.99
N SER A 102 8.53 -7.35 1.80
CA SER A 102 8.71 -8.44 2.76
C SER A 102 9.64 -7.99 3.90
N LEU A 103 9.18 -8.08 5.14
CA LEU A 103 10.04 -7.89 6.32
C LEU A 103 11.16 -8.96 6.34
N ALA A 104 12.25 -8.67 7.05
CA ALA A 104 13.24 -9.69 7.39
C ALA A 104 12.53 -10.81 8.17
N SER A 105 12.51 -12.01 7.61
CA SER A 105 11.89 -13.17 8.24
C SER A 105 12.94 -13.88 9.11
N SER A 106 12.53 -14.37 10.28
CA SER A 106 13.35 -15.26 11.13
C SER A 106 13.52 -16.68 10.55
N ARG A 107 12.93 -16.95 9.39
CA ARG A 107 13.05 -18.20 8.61
C ARG A 107 13.47 -17.86 7.18
N PRO A 108 14.31 -18.68 6.53
CA PRO A 108 14.71 -18.44 5.15
C PRO A 108 13.49 -18.45 4.21
N LYS A 109 13.42 -17.48 3.29
CA LYS A 109 12.35 -17.39 2.30
C LYS A 109 12.59 -18.44 1.22
N HIS A 110 11.78 -19.50 1.18
CA HIS A 110 11.77 -20.42 0.04
C HIS A 110 11.29 -19.65 -1.19
N GLY A 111 12.20 -19.39 -2.12
CA GLY A 111 11.92 -18.65 -3.35
C GLY A 111 13.09 -17.84 -3.92
N PHE A 112 14.25 -17.79 -3.25
CA PHE A 112 15.46 -17.26 -3.89
C PHE A 112 16.10 -18.36 -4.74
N THR A 113 15.60 -18.57 -5.96
CA THR A 113 16.36 -19.32 -6.96
C THR A 113 17.48 -18.42 -7.43
N GLU A 114 18.67 -18.68 -6.89
CA GLU A 114 19.94 -18.16 -7.35
C GLU A 114 20.13 -18.55 -8.83
N GLN A 115 19.93 -17.62 -9.77
CA GLN A 115 20.48 -17.80 -11.11
C GLN A 115 22.00 -17.54 -11.05
N ARG A 116 22.74 -18.52 -10.55
CA ARG A 116 24.18 -18.62 -10.76
C ARG A 116 24.46 -19.43 -12.02
N GLY A 117 25.14 -18.81 -12.97
CA GLY A 117 26.03 -19.49 -13.90
C GLY A 117 25.44 -19.85 -15.26
N ARG A 118 25.44 -18.89 -16.19
CA ARG A 118 25.88 -19.17 -17.56
C ARG A 118 27.23 -18.48 -17.77
N ARG A 119 28.29 -19.28 -17.70
CA ARG A 119 29.52 -19.10 -18.49
C ARG A 119 29.76 -20.40 -19.22
#